data_AF-A0AA50HVJ1-F1
#
_entry.id   AF-A0AA50HVJ1-F1
#
_cell.length_a   1.000
_cell.length_b   1.000
_cell.length_c   1.000
_cell.angle_alpha   90.00
_cell.angle_beta   90.00
_cell.angle_gamma   90.00
#
_symmetry.space_group_name_H-M   'P 1'
#
loop_
_entity.id
_entity.type
_entity.pdbx_description
1 polymer ?
#
loop_
_entity_poly.entity_id
_entity_poly.type
_entity_poly.pdbx_seq_one_letter_code
_entity_poly.pdbx_strand_id
1 'polypeptide(L)'
;MCRLLGYLGQPLRPEQLIYRPEHSLIVQSYQPQEMTAGLLNADGFGLGWFDQESLPNPYLYKNVLPIWSDINLPHLSRYIQSSCFVSYVRSATPPLAVDLTNCQPFTEEGLLFVHNGFINNFRTTLYRPLRNLLSDASYQFIHGTTDSEHIFALILDNLRRLRQTSPDDSDWAKTSLGKALEASLLTLVELARQHDTFFPPIFCWPMVSALWLSLCQSSTGT
;
A
#
# COMPACT_ATOMS: atom_id res chain seq x y z
N MET A 1 10.26 -9.74 5.82
CA MET A 1 9.99 -8.91 4.62
C MET A 1 8.81 -9.53 3.90
N CYS A 2 7.73 -8.76 3.73
CA CYS A 2 6.47 -9.27 3.19
C CYS A 2 6.58 -9.53 1.67
N ARG A 3 5.51 -9.97 0.99
CA ARG A 3 5.42 -10.00 -0.48
C ARG A 3 4.24 -9.18 -0.97
N LEU A 4 4.42 -8.51 -2.12
CA LEU A 4 3.41 -7.66 -2.73
C LEU A 4 3.23 -8.04 -4.21
N LEU A 5 2.05 -7.73 -4.72
CA LEU A 5 1.65 -7.86 -6.10
C LEU A 5 0.92 -6.58 -6.47
N GLY A 6 1.31 -5.93 -7.55
CA GLY A 6 0.59 -4.79 -8.13
C GLY A 6 0.31 -5.06 -9.59
N TYR A 7 -0.88 -4.69 -10.06
CA TYR A 7 -1.24 -4.79 -11.46
C TYR A 7 -1.86 -3.48 -11.95
N LEU A 8 -1.33 -2.96 -13.05
CA LEU A 8 -1.92 -1.86 -13.81
C LEU A 8 -1.93 -2.23 -15.29
N GLY A 9 -3.11 -2.29 -15.91
CA GLY A 9 -3.23 -2.69 -17.32
C GLY A 9 -4.65 -2.93 -17.78
N GLN A 10 -4.82 -3.79 -18.78
CA GLN A 10 -6.14 -4.20 -19.26
C GLN A 10 -6.92 -4.94 -18.16
N PRO A 11 -8.26 -4.83 -18.09
CA PRO A 11 -9.00 -5.48 -17.03
C PRO A 11 -8.72 -6.99 -16.95
N LEU A 12 -8.23 -7.42 -15.78
CA LEU A 12 -7.80 -8.79 -15.49
C LEU A 12 -8.46 -9.26 -14.19
N ARG A 13 -8.61 -10.58 -14.05
CA ARG A 13 -9.06 -11.18 -12.80
C ARG A 13 -7.89 -11.39 -11.85
N PRO A 14 -7.93 -10.94 -10.58
CA PRO A 14 -6.84 -11.15 -9.63
C PRO A 14 -6.38 -12.61 -9.51
N GLU A 15 -7.29 -13.58 -9.73
CA GLU A 15 -6.95 -15.00 -9.76
C GLU A 15 -5.76 -15.32 -10.68
N GLN A 16 -5.66 -14.66 -11.85
CA GLN A 16 -4.63 -14.97 -12.84
C GLN A 16 -3.22 -14.60 -12.38
N LEU A 17 -3.07 -13.76 -11.34
CA LEU A 17 -1.77 -13.40 -10.77
C LEU A 17 -1.60 -13.94 -9.34
N ILE A 18 -2.68 -14.04 -8.57
CA ILE A 18 -2.64 -14.54 -7.18
C ILE A 18 -2.39 -16.05 -7.14
N TYR A 19 -2.94 -16.83 -8.10
CA TYR A 19 -2.89 -18.30 -8.05
C TYR A 19 -2.17 -18.95 -9.23
N ARG A 20 -2.35 -18.45 -10.46
CA ARG A 20 -1.96 -19.19 -11.67
C ARG A 20 -0.44 -19.27 -11.95
N PRO A 21 0.37 -18.22 -11.70
CA PRO A 21 1.80 -18.31 -11.94
C PRO A 21 2.46 -19.37 -11.06
N GLU A 22 3.52 -20.02 -11.57
CA GLU A 22 4.29 -21.01 -10.80
C GLU A 22 4.87 -20.43 -9.51
N HIS A 23 5.27 -19.15 -9.55
CA HIS A 23 5.73 -18.37 -8.39
C HIS A 23 4.72 -17.29 -8.02
N SER A 24 3.43 -17.64 -8.03
CA SER A 24 2.32 -16.75 -7.70
C SER A 24 2.34 -16.25 -6.26
N LEU A 25 1.55 -15.22 -5.95
CA LEU A 25 1.49 -14.63 -4.61
C LEU A 25 1.09 -15.68 -3.55
N ILE A 26 0.20 -16.62 -3.90
CA ILE A 26 -0.14 -17.73 -3.01
C ILE A 26 1.07 -18.61 -2.73
N VAL A 27 1.87 -18.98 -3.73
CA VAL A 27 3.08 -19.81 -3.54
C VAL A 27 4.12 -19.05 -2.72
N GLN A 28 4.35 -17.78 -3.04
CA GLN A 28 5.27 -16.93 -2.30
C GLN A 28 4.89 -16.74 -0.82
N SER A 29 3.63 -16.99 -0.47
CA SER A 29 3.20 -16.85 0.92
C SER A 29 3.73 -17.98 1.82
N TYR A 30 3.92 -19.20 1.32
CA TYR A 30 4.44 -20.34 2.10
C TYR A 30 5.81 -20.86 1.61
N GLN A 31 6.22 -20.51 0.39
CA GLN A 31 7.49 -20.90 -0.21
C GLN A 31 8.13 -19.73 -1.00
N PRO A 32 8.46 -18.61 -0.34
CA PRO A 32 9.14 -17.50 -0.99
C PRO A 32 10.60 -17.87 -1.35
N GLN A 33 11.05 -17.50 -2.55
CA GLN A 33 12.42 -17.81 -3.03
C GLN A 33 13.44 -16.69 -2.73
N GLU A 34 13.01 -15.43 -2.70
CA GLU A 34 13.89 -14.25 -2.60
C GLU A 34 13.67 -13.44 -1.31
N MET A 35 13.18 -14.09 -0.25
CA MET A 35 12.90 -13.42 1.02
C MET A 35 14.15 -13.43 1.90
N THR A 36 14.67 -12.23 2.19
CA THR A 36 15.91 -12.05 2.99
C THR A 36 15.67 -11.99 4.50
N ALA A 37 14.42 -11.86 4.94
CA ALA A 37 14.05 -11.87 6.35
C ALA A 37 12.65 -12.48 6.55
N GLY A 38 12.53 -13.41 7.50
CA GLY A 38 11.33 -14.22 7.76
C GLY A 38 11.32 -15.53 6.98
N LEU A 39 10.56 -16.52 7.44
CA LEU A 39 10.45 -17.84 6.80
C LEU A 39 9.33 -17.90 5.76
N LEU A 40 8.18 -17.28 6.07
CA LEU A 40 6.97 -17.29 5.25
C LEU A 40 6.06 -16.11 5.63
N ASN A 41 4.98 -15.92 4.87
CA ASN A 41 4.01 -14.83 5.01
C ASN A 41 2.62 -15.38 5.40
N ALA A 42 2.45 -15.72 6.68
CA ALA A 42 1.23 -16.31 7.24
C ALA A 42 0.36 -15.33 8.03
N ASP A 43 0.82 -14.10 8.27
CA ASP A 43 0.25 -13.21 9.30
C ASP A 43 -0.82 -12.27 8.75
N GLY A 44 -1.56 -12.75 7.74
CA GLY A 44 -2.61 -12.03 7.05
C GLY A 44 -2.30 -11.70 5.59
N PHE A 45 -3.33 -11.26 4.88
CA PHE A 45 -3.24 -10.80 3.50
C PHE A 45 -4.27 -9.71 3.21
N GLY A 46 -4.14 -9.08 2.04
CA GLY A 46 -5.18 -8.24 1.50
C GLY A 46 -5.17 -8.17 -0.02
N LEU A 47 -6.31 -7.75 -0.55
CA LEU A 47 -6.56 -7.43 -1.95
C LEU A 47 -7.31 -6.08 -1.97
N GLY A 48 -6.74 -5.10 -2.66
CA GLY A 48 -7.39 -3.83 -2.94
C GLY A 48 -7.51 -3.63 -4.44
N TRP A 49 -8.66 -3.21 -4.93
CA TRP A 49 -8.88 -3.04 -6.37
C TRP A 49 -9.77 -1.84 -6.66
N PHE A 50 -9.62 -1.29 -7.85
CA PHE A 50 -10.55 -0.32 -8.40
C PHE A 50 -11.50 -1.01 -9.36
N ASP A 51 -12.76 -0.62 -9.29
CA ASP A 51 -13.77 -0.92 -10.29
C ASP A 51 -13.99 0.33 -11.16
N GLN A 52 -14.25 0.15 -12.45
CA GLN A 52 -14.38 1.27 -13.39
C GLN A 52 -15.61 2.13 -13.08
N GLU A 53 -16.69 1.52 -12.59
CA GLU A 53 -17.94 2.22 -12.28
C GLU A 53 -17.89 2.95 -10.93
N SER A 54 -16.98 2.53 -10.05
CA SER A 54 -16.92 2.95 -8.64
C SER A 54 -15.74 3.86 -8.30
N LEU A 55 -15.04 4.37 -9.32
CA LEU A 55 -14.00 5.39 -9.15
C LEU A 55 -14.59 6.65 -8.45
N PRO A 56 -13.81 7.31 -7.56
CA PRO A 56 -12.39 7.10 -7.30
C PRO A 56 -12.09 6.12 -6.15
N ASN A 57 -13.10 5.50 -5.52
CA ASN A 57 -12.92 4.77 -4.27
C ASN A 57 -12.57 3.29 -4.52
N PRO A 58 -11.45 2.78 -3.98
CA PRO A 58 -11.13 1.37 -4.11
C PRO A 58 -11.95 0.51 -3.15
N TYR A 59 -12.07 -0.77 -3.50
CA TYR A 59 -12.59 -1.81 -2.61
C TYR A 59 -11.44 -2.53 -1.92
N LEU A 60 -11.71 -3.06 -0.73
CA LEU A 60 -10.75 -3.83 0.06
C LEU A 60 -11.35 -5.17 0.49
N TYR A 61 -10.51 -6.20 0.45
CA TYR A 61 -10.74 -7.47 1.10
C TYR A 61 -9.47 -7.85 1.88
N LYS A 62 -9.59 -8.04 3.19
CA LYS A 62 -8.45 -8.29 4.09
C LYS A 62 -8.77 -9.42 5.06
N ASN A 63 -7.76 -10.16 5.45
CA ASN A 63 -7.87 -11.17 6.51
C ASN A 63 -6.57 -11.26 7.31
N VAL A 64 -6.69 -11.70 8.57
CA VAL A 64 -5.57 -12.03 9.46
C VAL A 64 -5.07 -13.45 9.29
N LEU A 65 -5.88 -14.33 8.67
CA LEU A 65 -5.49 -15.69 8.36
C LEU A 65 -4.46 -15.73 7.22
N PRO A 66 -3.64 -16.80 7.13
CA PRO A 66 -2.82 -17.03 5.95
C PRO A 66 -3.66 -17.06 4.67
N ILE A 67 -3.12 -16.52 3.58
CA ILE A 67 -3.85 -16.40 2.30
C ILE A 67 -4.35 -17.74 1.75
N TRP A 68 -3.64 -18.85 2.02
CA TRP A 68 -4.03 -20.18 1.57
C TRP A 68 -5.18 -20.81 2.37
N SER A 69 -5.48 -20.27 3.54
CA SER A 69 -6.55 -20.76 4.42
C SER A 69 -7.88 -20.04 4.18
N ASP A 70 -7.90 -18.99 3.36
CA ASP A 70 -9.10 -18.22 3.10
C ASP A 70 -9.99 -18.88 2.05
N ILE A 71 -11.19 -19.28 2.47
CA ILE A 71 -12.15 -19.96 1.59
C ILE A 71 -12.87 -19.03 0.63
N ASN A 72 -12.87 -17.71 0.86
CA ASN A 72 -13.64 -16.75 0.07
C ASN A 72 -12.81 -16.13 -1.06
N LEU A 73 -11.51 -15.91 -0.84
CA LEU A 73 -10.61 -15.28 -1.79
C LEU A 73 -10.59 -16.00 -3.16
N PRO A 74 -10.60 -17.35 -3.26
CA PRO A 74 -10.69 -18.03 -4.56
C PRO A 74 -11.99 -17.71 -5.33
N HIS A 75 -13.09 -17.44 -4.63
CA HIS A 75 -14.35 -17.05 -5.27
C HIS A 75 -14.32 -15.59 -5.69
N LEU A 76 -13.89 -14.69 -4.80
CA LEU A 76 -13.77 -13.26 -5.06
C LEU A 76 -12.81 -12.96 -6.21
N SER A 77 -11.61 -13.55 -6.19
CA SER A 77 -10.58 -13.32 -7.20
C SER A 77 -10.93 -13.80 -8.61
N ARG A 78 -11.90 -14.72 -8.74
CA ARG A 78 -12.47 -15.17 -10.02
C ARG A 78 -13.60 -14.28 -10.54
N TYR A 79 -14.28 -13.59 -9.64
CA TYR A 79 -15.39 -12.69 -9.97
C TYR A 79 -14.90 -11.29 -10.30
N ILE A 80 -13.99 -10.74 -9.49
CA ILE A 80 -13.45 -9.39 -9.65
C ILE A 80 -12.71 -9.28 -10.98
N GLN A 81 -13.03 -8.24 -11.75
CA GLN A 81 -12.28 -7.84 -12.93
C GLN A 81 -11.81 -6.39 -12.73
N SER A 82 -10.51 -6.17 -12.75
CA SER A 82 -9.93 -4.85 -12.48
C SER A 82 -8.70 -4.61 -13.33
N SER A 83 -8.55 -3.38 -13.78
CA SER A 83 -7.34 -2.86 -14.43
C SER A 83 -6.27 -2.43 -13.45
N CYS A 84 -6.60 -2.29 -12.16
CA CYS A 84 -5.78 -1.63 -11.16
C CYS A 84 -6.04 -2.27 -9.80
N PHE A 85 -5.15 -3.15 -9.36
CA PHE A 85 -5.25 -3.78 -8.05
C PHE A 85 -3.87 -4.04 -7.42
N VAL A 86 -3.86 -4.06 -6.09
CA VAL A 86 -2.75 -4.53 -5.27
C VAL A 86 -3.17 -5.71 -4.43
N SER A 87 -2.25 -6.64 -4.19
CA SER A 87 -2.39 -7.67 -3.17
C SER A 87 -1.11 -7.81 -2.37
N TYR A 88 -1.25 -8.30 -1.15
CA TYR A 88 -0.18 -8.31 -0.15
C TYR A 88 -0.33 -9.53 0.74
N VAL A 89 0.79 -10.15 1.12
CA VAL A 89 0.85 -11.20 2.14
C VAL A 89 1.87 -10.81 3.21
N ARG A 90 1.47 -10.93 4.47
CA ARG A 90 2.19 -10.39 5.63
C ARG A 90 3.08 -11.44 6.28
N SER A 91 4.31 -11.04 6.57
CA SER A 91 5.19 -11.69 7.55
C SER A 91 5.39 -10.69 8.69
N ALA A 92 4.61 -10.85 9.75
CA ALA A 92 4.63 -9.93 10.88
C ALA A 92 5.90 -10.14 11.70
N THR A 93 6.60 -9.05 12.01
CA THR A 93 7.73 -9.10 12.94
C THR A 93 7.20 -9.16 14.38
N PRO A 94 7.50 -10.21 15.16
CA PRO A 94 7.18 -10.22 16.58
C PRO A 94 7.82 -9.00 17.28
N PRO A 95 7.15 -8.33 18.24
CA PRO A 95 5.90 -8.70 18.92
C PRO A 95 4.64 -8.04 18.32
N LEU A 96 4.67 -7.58 17.06
CA LEU A 96 3.53 -6.87 16.48
C LEU A 96 2.27 -7.76 16.44
N ALA A 97 1.14 -7.22 16.87
CA ALA A 97 -0.12 -7.92 16.85
C ALA A 97 -0.57 -8.24 15.42
N VAL A 98 -1.13 -9.43 15.26
CA VAL A 98 -1.87 -9.83 14.06
C VAL A 98 -3.30 -9.30 14.23
N ASP A 99 -3.56 -8.17 13.58
CA ASP A 99 -4.82 -7.43 13.66
C ASP A 99 -5.19 -6.90 12.27
N LEU A 100 -6.49 -6.84 11.97
CA LEU A 100 -7.00 -6.44 10.66
C LEU A 100 -6.66 -4.98 10.30
N THR A 101 -6.53 -4.10 11.30
CA THR A 101 -6.08 -2.71 11.13
C THR A 101 -4.63 -2.64 10.65
N ASN A 102 -3.79 -3.62 11.03
CA ASN A 102 -2.40 -3.71 10.59
C ASN A 102 -2.24 -4.45 9.26
N CYS A 103 -3.32 -5.01 8.69
CA CYS A 103 -3.30 -5.65 7.37
C CYS A 103 -3.42 -4.61 6.26
N GLN A 104 -2.50 -4.71 5.30
CA GLN A 104 -2.48 -3.91 4.07
C GLN A 104 -3.31 -4.59 2.98
N PRO A 105 -3.78 -3.89 1.93
CA PRO A 105 -3.55 -2.48 1.63
C PRO A 105 -4.25 -1.50 2.58
N PHE A 106 -3.68 -0.31 2.74
CA PHE A 106 -4.35 0.85 3.33
C PHE A 106 -5.05 1.66 2.23
N THR A 107 -6.13 2.35 2.58
CA THR A 107 -6.89 3.20 1.63
C THR A 107 -7.26 4.53 2.26
N GLU A 108 -7.12 5.61 1.50
CA GLU A 108 -7.60 6.96 1.86
C GLU A 108 -7.58 7.83 0.59
N GLU A 109 -8.53 8.75 0.43
CA GLU A 109 -8.58 9.71 -0.69
C GLU A 109 -8.43 9.08 -2.10
N GLY A 110 -9.01 7.90 -2.30
CA GLY A 110 -8.96 7.17 -3.57
C GLY A 110 -7.59 6.54 -3.90
N LEU A 111 -6.71 6.44 -2.91
CA LEU A 111 -5.40 5.78 -3.02
C LEU A 111 -5.43 4.40 -2.39
N LEU A 112 -4.69 3.46 -3.00
CA LEU A 112 -4.30 2.20 -2.38
C LEU A 112 -2.80 2.23 -2.07
N PHE A 113 -2.44 1.87 -0.85
CA PHE A 113 -1.06 1.89 -0.39
C PHE A 113 -0.63 0.55 0.21
N VAL A 114 0.51 0.07 -0.26
CA VAL A 114 1.22 -1.10 0.27
C VAL A 114 2.70 -0.74 0.45
N HIS A 115 3.28 -1.18 1.56
CA HIS A 115 4.66 -0.98 1.95
C HIS A 115 5.30 -2.33 2.29
N ASN A 116 6.44 -2.60 1.65
CA ASN A 116 7.29 -3.74 1.93
C ASN A 116 8.63 -3.28 2.47
N GLY A 117 8.73 -3.26 3.79
CA GLY A 117 9.88 -2.75 4.51
C GLY A 117 9.56 -2.71 5.99
N PHE A 118 10.47 -2.12 6.75
CA PHE A 118 10.28 -1.83 8.15
C PHE A 118 11.13 -0.62 8.55
N ILE A 119 10.70 0.10 9.57
CA ILE A 119 11.55 1.05 10.30
C ILE A 119 12.07 0.31 11.54
N ASN A 120 13.40 0.21 11.67
CA ASN A 120 14.00 -0.44 12.82
C ASN A 120 13.59 0.26 14.12
N ASN A 121 13.23 -0.51 15.14
CA ASN A 121 12.79 0.00 16.45
C ASN A 121 11.69 1.09 16.38
N PHE A 122 10.81 1.05 15.37
CA PHE A 122 9.84 2.11 15.07
C PHE A 122 9.09 2.63 16.32
N ARG A 123 8.59 1.71 17.16
CA ARG A 123 7.78 2.04 18.34
C ARG A 123 8.53 2.93 19.35
N THR A 124 9.83 2.75 19.51
CA THR A 124 10.68 3.51 20.46
C THR A 124 11.39 4.68 19.80
N THR A 125 11.44 4.74 18.47
CA THR A 125 12.13 5.80 17.71
C THR A 125 11.14 6.73 17.03
N LEU A 126 10.68 6.40 15.82
CA LEU A 126 9.93 7.30 14.95
C LEU A 126 8.42 7.38 15.25
N TYR A 127 7.86 6.48 16.06
CA TYR A 127 6.41 6.41 16.33
C TYR A 127 5.81 7.73 16.82
N ARG A 128 6.41 8.35 17.84
CA ARG A 128 5.94 9.64 18.38
C ARG A 128 6.38 10.84 17.51
N PRO A 129 7.66 10.96 17.11
CA PRO A 129 8.12 12.06 16.25
C PRO A 129 7.32 12.19 14.96
N LEU A 130 7.07 11.08 14.25
CA LEU A 130 6.31 11.09 13.00
C LEU A 130 4.88 11.59 13.24
N ARG A 131 4.21 11.08 14.27
CA ARG A 131 2.84 11.51 14.62
C ARG A 131 2.74 12.99 14.98
N ASN A 132 3.78 13.56 15.59
CA ASN A 132 3.80 14.99 15.94
C ASN A 132 3.94 15.91 14.71
N LEU A 133 4.38 15.39 13.56
CA LEU A 133 4.48 16.16 12.31
C LEU A 133 3.18 16.21 11.52
N LEU A 134 2.24 15.30 11.81
CA LEU A 134 1.01 15.17 11.05
C LEU A 134 0.01 16.26 11.44
N SER A 135 -0.73 16.77 10.46
CA SER A 135 -1.96 17.52 10.74
C SER A 135 -3.01 16.63 11.42
N ASP A 136 -3.97 17.24 12.12
CA ASP A 136 -5.06 16.51 12.80
C ASP A 136 -5.80 15.56 11.85
N ALA A 137 -6.07 16.02 10.62
CA ALA A 137 -6.75 15.21 9.60
C ALA A 137 -5.95 13.96 9.20
N SER A 138 -4.62 14.04 9.13
CA SER A 138 -3.76 12.91 8.77
C SER A 138 -3.47 12.01 9.97
N TYR A 139 -3.44 12.57 11.17
CA TYR A 139 -3.29 11.81 12.41
C TYR A 139 -4.51 10.94 12.70
N GLN A 140 -5.72 11.45 12.47
CA GLN A 140 -6.98 10.73 12.71
C GLN A 140 -7.16 9.48 11.84
N PHE A 141 -6.46 9.40 10.71
CA PHE A 141 -6.45 8.25 9.83
C PHE A 141 -5.72 7.03 10.43
N ILE A 142 -4.82 7.23 11.40
CA ILE A 142 -4.03 6.14 11.97
C ILE A 142 -4.88 5.34 12.96
N HIS A 143 -5.20 4.09 12.61
CA HIS A 143 -5.97 3.17 13.44
C HIS A 143 -5.15 2.02 14.01
N GLY A 144 -4.18 1.54 13.25
CA GLY A 144 -3.24 0.50 13.65
C GLY A 144 -1.98 1.05 14.33
N THR A 145 -0.93 0.23 14.26
CA THR A 145 0.33 0.49 14.99
C THR A 145 1.57 0.28 14.14
N THR A 146 1.40 -0.05 12.86
CA THR A 146 2.52 -0.33 11.94
C THR A 146 3.19 0.95 11.48
N ASP A 147 4.50 0.87 11.25
CA ASP A 147 5.24 1.89 10.50
C ASP A 147 4.60 2.18 9.13
N SER A 148 4.11 1.14 8.46
CA SER A 148 3.52 1.20 7.13
C SER A 148 2.32 2.14 7.06
N GLU A 149 1.42 2.07 8.03
CA GLU A 149 0.27 2.98 8.13
C GLU A 149 0.70 4.42 8.44
N HIS A 150 1.71 4.58 9.31
CA HIS A 150 2.24 5.90 9.65
C HIS A 150 2.97 6.55 8.47
N ILE A 151 3.70 5.77 7.68
CA ILE A 151 4.30 6.22 6.41
C ILE A 151 3.20 6.69 5.45
N PHE A 152 2.10 5.94 5.34
CA PHE A 152 0.98 6.35 4.49
C PHE A 152 0.34 7.66 4.98
N ALA A 153 0.11 7.80 6.28
CA ALA A 153 -0.39 9.04 6.88
C ALA A 153 0.50 10.26 6.57
N LEU A 154 1.83 10.09 6.59
CA LEU A 154 2.77 11.14 6.20
C LEU A 154 2.69 11.49 4.71
N ILE A 155 2.52 10.50 3.83
CA ILE A 155 2.33 10.73 2.39
C ILE A 155 1.05 11.51 2.14
N LEU A 156 -0.06 11.13 2.79
CA LEU A 156 -1.34 11.83 2.71
C LEU A 156 -1.22 13.27 3.21
N ASP A 157 -0.51 13.49 4.33
CA ASP A 157 -0.28 14.82 4.87
C ASP A 157 0.47 15.74 3.90
N ASN A 158 1.57 15.24 3.31
CA ASN A 158 2.30 15.97 2.29
C ASN A 158 1.44 16.23 1.04
N LEU A 159 0.62 15.26 0.61
CA LEU A 159 -0.28 15.41 -0.53
C LEU A 159 -1.34 16.50 -0.29
N ARG A 160 -1.95 16.50 0.90
CA ARG A 160 -2.92 17.52 1.34
C ARG A 160 -2.29 18.91 1.38
N ARG A 161 -1.07 19.03 1.88
CA ARG A 161 -0.31 20.30 1.87
C ARG A 161 -0.04 20.81 0.46
N LEU A 162 0.41 19.94 -0.45
CA LEU A 162 0.63 20.31 -1.85
C LEU A 162 -0.65 20.82 -2.52
N ARG A 163 -1.79 20.16 -2.26
CA ARG A 163 -3.10 20.54 -2.80
C ARG A 163 -3.54 21.94 -2.37
N GLN A 164 -3.19 22.37 -1.15
CA GLN A 164 -3.49 23.71 -0.66
C GLN A 164 -2.65 24.80 -1.37
N THR A 165 -1.44 24.46 -1.81
CA THR A 165 -0.51 25.41 -2.44
C THR A 165 -0.63 25.52 -3.96
N SER A 166 -1.32 24.59 -4.64
CA SER A 166 -1.44 24.58 -6.11
C SER A 166 -2.76 23.92 -6.56
N PRO A 167 -3.90 24.65 -6.54
CA PRO A 167 -5.23 24.07 -6.77
C PRO A 167 -5.56 23.74 -8.24
N ASP A 168 -4.92 24.40 -9.21
CA ASP A 168 -5.38 24.47 -10.62
C ASP A 168 -4.56 23.61 -11.61
N ASP A 169 -3.82 22.61 -11.15
CA ASP A 169 -3.00 21.77 -12.03
C ASP A 169 -3.81 20.60 -12.63
N SER A 170 -3.95 20.54 -13.95
CA SER A 170 -4.69 19.47 -14.65
C SER A 170 -3.96 18.12 -14.62
N ASP A 171 -2.65 18.10 -14.34
CA ASP A 171 -1.84 16.91 -14.13
C ASP A 171 -1.50 16.68 -12.64
N TRP A 172 -2.26 17.35 -11.73
CA TRP A 172 -1.98 17.40 -10.30
C TRP A 172 -1.70 16.03 -9.70
N ALA A 173 -2.46 15.01 -10.09
CA ALA A 173 -2.47 13.77 -9.34
C ALA A 173 -1.18 12.94 -9.50
N LYS A 174 -0.53 12.99 -10.67
CA LYS A 174 0.73 12.26 -10.91
C LYS A 174 1.89 13.00 -10.26
N THR A 175 2.00 14.29 -10.57
CA THR A 175 3.12 15.15 -10.16
C THR A 175 3.09 15.37 -8.64
N SER A 176 1.90 15.53 -8.04
CA SER A 176 1.78 15.76 -6.60
C SER A 176 1.99 14.49 -5.78
N LEU A 177 1.57 13.30 -6.26
CA LEU A 177 1.83 12.08 -5.51
C LEU A 177 3.32 11.71 -5.51
N GLY A 178 4.00 11.89 -6.65
CA GLY A 178 5.46 11.73 -6.72
C GLY A 178 6.19 12.68 -5.76
N LYS A 179 5.84 13.98 -5.78
CA LYS A 179 6.39 14.99 -4.86
C LYS A 179 6.07 14.70 -3.39
N ALA A 180 4.84 14.25 -3.09
CA ALA A 180 4.43 13.90 -1.73
C ALA A 180 5.21 12.69 -1.21
N LEU A 181 5.42 11.67 -2.05
CA LEU A 181 6.24 10.51 -1.73
C LEU A 181 7.69 10.94 -1.47
N GLU A 182 8.28 11.73 -2.36
CA GLU A 182 9.65 12.24 -2.22
C GLU A 182 9.83 13.03 -0.91
N ALA A 183 8.94 13.99 -0.63
CA ALA A 183 8.96 14.78 0.60
C ALA A 183 8.82 13.89 1.86
N SER A 184 7.97 12.86 1.79
CA SER A 184 7.80 11.90 2.89
C SER A 184 9.07 11.08 3.11
N LEU A 185 9.70 10.60 2.04
CA LEU A 185 10.96 9.86 2.13
C LEU A 185 12.09 10.71 2.71
N LEU A 186 12.23 11.96 2.27
CA LEU A 186 13.21 12.91 2.82
C LEU A 186 12.97 13.16 4.32
N THR A 187 11.71 13.32 4.72
CA THR A 187 11.32 13.47 6.13
C THR A 187 11.70 12.22 6.94
N LEU A 188 11.44 11.02 6.41
CA LEU A 188 11.79 9.76 7.07
C LEU A 188 13.31 9.59 7.20
N VAL A 189 14.09 9.93 6.17
CA VAL A 189 15.56 9.89 6.21
C VAL A 189 16.09 10.81 7.32
N GLU A 190 15.57 12.04 7.40
CA GLU A 190 16.00 12.98 8.43
C GLU A 190 15.62 12.52 9.83
N LEU A 191 14.38 12.04 10.04
CA LEU A 191 13.97 11.47 11.32
C LEU A 191 14.80 10.24 11.71
N ALA A 192 15.10 9.36 10.76
CA ALA A 192 15.92 8.18 11.01
C ALA A 192 17.34 8.56 11.47
N ARG A 193 17.93 9.58 10.83
CA ARG A 193 19.22 10.16 11.22
C ARG A 193 19.18 10.79 12.62
N GLN A 194 18.13 11.53 12.95
CA GLN A 194 17.99 12.22 14.24
C GLN A 194 17.77 11.24 15.41
N HIS A 195 17.13 10.11 15.16
CA HIS A 195 16.73 9.13 16.18
C HIS A 195 17.55 7.83 16.16
N ASP A 196 18.70 7.84 15.47
CA ASP A 196 19.63 6.71 15.36
C ASP A 196 18.92 5.39 15.00
N THR A 197 18.16 5.44 13.90
CA THR A 197 17.53 4.25 13.32
C THR A 197 17.72 4.18 11.81
N PHE A 198 17.29 3.07 11.22
CA PHE A 198 17.40 2.82 9.80
C PHE A 198 16.14 2.12 9.27
N PHE A 199 15.99 2.15 7.96
CA PHE A 199 15.06 1.34 7.20
C PHE A 199 15.78 0.85 5.93
N PRO A 200 15.48 -0.37 5.44
CA PRO A 200 16.04 -0.84 4.17
C PRO A 200 15.52 0.01 3.00
N PRO A 201 16.12 -0.08 1.80
CA PRO A 201 15.61 0.61 0.62
C PRO A 201 14.10 0.35 0.47
N ILE A 202 13.32 1.42 0.57
CA ILE A 202 11.86 1.33 0.59
C ILE A 202 11.37 1.02 -0.81
N PHE A 203 10.77 -0.15 -1.01
CA PHE A 203 9.92 -0.40 -2.17
C PHE A 203 8.48 -0.02 -1.80
N CYS A 204 8.12 1.24 -2.06
CA CYS A 204 6.75 1.74 -1.99
C CYS A 204 6.13 1.70 -3.39
N TRP A 205 4.93 1.12 -3.50
CA TRP A 205 4.16 1.18 -4.74
C TRP A 205 2.90 2.02 -4.50
N PRO A 206 2.94 3.34 -4.73
CA PRO A 206 1.72 4.12 -4.80
C PRO A 206 1.02 3.80 -6.12
N MET A 207 -0.05 3.02 -6.08
CA MET A 207 -0.91 2.86 -7.25
C MET A 207 -1.75 4.12 -7.42
N VAL A 208 -1.31 5.02 -8.31
CA VAL A 208 -2.02 6.26 -8.65
C VAL A 208 -3.26 5.90 -9.48
N SER A 209 -4.45 5.91 -8.87
CA SER A 209 -5.72 5.72 -9.61
C SER A 209 -6.09 6.91 -10.50
N ALA A 210 -5.61 8.10 -10.17
CA ALA A 210 -5.87 9.32 -10.93
C ALA A 210 -5.15 9.39 -12.28
N LEU A 211 -4.19 8.49 -12.55
CA LEU A 211 -3.42 8.45 -13.78
C LEU A 211 -4.26 8.05 -15.00
N TRP A 212 -5.42 7.42 -14.76
CA TRP A 212 -6.23 6.83 -15.82
C TRP A 212 -7.20 7.82 -16.47
N LEU A 213 -7.69 8.84 -15.77
CA LEU A 213 -8.64 9.80 -16.34
C LEU A 213 -8.02 10.66 -17.45
N SER A 214 -6.73 11.01 -17.38
CA SER A 214 -6.06 11.77 -18.45
C SER A 214 -5.64 10.89 -19.66
N LEU A 215 -5.34 9.61 -19.44
CA LEU A 215 -4.89 8.69 -20.51
C LEU A 215 -6.04 7.92 -21.18
N CYS A 216 -7.17 7.69 -20.50
CA CYS A 216 -8.35 7.07 -21.11
C CYS A 216 -9.26 8.06 -21.83
N GLN A 217 -9.26 9.35 -21.48
CA GLN A 217 -10.02 10.36 -22.24
C GLN A 217 -9.33 10.77 -23.56
N SER A 218 -8.05 10.47 -23.73
CA SER A 218 -7.28 10.80 -24.95
C SER A 218 -7.21 9.67 -25.98
N SER A 219 -7.75 8.48 -25.68
CA SER A 219 -7.65 7.29 -26.55
C SER A 219 -8.98 6.82 -27.18
N THR A 220 -10.09 7.55 -26.97
CA THR A 220 -11.38 7.28 -27.65
C THR A 220 -11.71 8.28 -28.76
N GLY A 221 -10.68 8.94 -29.33
CA GLY A 221 -10.83 9.93 -30.41
C GLY A 221 -10.10 9.54 -31.68
N THR A 222 -10.57 8.50 -32.37
CA THR A 222 -10.44 8.31 -33.83
C THR A 222 -11.62 7.49 -34.31
#